data_AF-L1JYR1-F1
#
_entry.id   AF-L1JYR1-F1
#
_cell.length_a   1.000
_cell.length_b   1.000
_cell.length_c   1.000
_cell.angle_alpha   90.00
_cell.angle_beta   90.00
_cell.angle_gamma   90.00
#
_symmetry.space_group_name_H-M   'P 1'
#
loop_
_entity.id
_entity.type
_entity.pdbx_description
1 polymer ?
#
loop_
_entity_poly.entity_id
_entity_poly.type
_entity_poly.pdbx_seq_one_letter_code
_entity_poly.pdbx_strand_id
1 'polypeptide(L)'
;MAEMFAGLIYRPPRKEYKVADLGPNRYIVKGQMCTREDVDIVSRRNLVLRGSLYLPVVKETMKVTSPVPCVVYLHGNSGSRIDADDVVDSFLVEQMSVFTVDFGGCGLSDGDIVTLGWKECDDLKSVLDYLSSNRNISSIGLYGRSMGAATAMLVAADESYYHLISGMVLDSCYTSVRQVISELAYKYVGKIPLVPLESMIDDAVESLRVAVLSK
;
A
#
# COMPACT_ATOMS: atom_id res chain seq x y z
N MET A 1 2.25 -23.38 -17.27
CA MET A 1 1.06 -22.51 -17.13
C MET A 1 0.76 -22.16 -15.69
N ALA A 2 0.73 -23.13 -14.77
CA ALA A 2 0.55 -22.86 -13.34
C ALA A 2 1.62 -21.91 -12.76
N GLU A 3 2.91 -22.14 -13.05
CA GLU A 3 3.99 -21.21 -12.63
C GLU A 3 3.84 -19.80 -13.22
N MET A 4 3.40 -19.69 -14.47
CA MET A 4 3.17 -18.41 -15.14
C MET A 4 1.99 -17.67 -14.50
N PHE A 5 0.90 -18.38 -14.20
CA PHE A 5 -0.26 -17.85 -13.49
C PHE A 5 0.10 -17.45 -12.05
N ALA A 6 0.85 -18.28 -11.34
CA ALA A 6 1.37 -17.97 -10.02
C ALA A 6 2.25 -16.72 -10.06
N GLY A 7 3.13 -16.60 -11.05
CA GLY A 7 3.96 -15.42 -11.29
C GLY A 7 3.13 -14.14 -11.45
N LEU A 8 1.99 -14.18 -12.12
CA LEU A 8 1.09 -13.01 -12.22
C LEU A 8 0.47 -12.58 -10.88
N ILE A 9 0.51 -13.45 -9.87
CA ILE A 9 -0.08 -13.20 -8.55
C ILE A 9 0.97 -12.61 -7.60
N TYR A 10 2.15 -13.23 -7.49
CA TYR A 10 3.20 -12.81 -6.55
C TYR A 10 4.33 -11.99 -7.18
N ARG A 11 4.35 -11.86 -8.52
CA ARG A 11 5.22 -10.97 -9.31
C ARG A 11 4.42 -10.24 -10.40
N PRO A 12 3.38 -9.47 -10.02
CA PRO A 12 2.62 -8.73 -11.00
C PRO A 12 3.53 -7.73 -11.75
N PRO A 13 3.18 -7.36 -12.99
CA PRO A 13 3.81 -6.23 -13.64
C PRO A 13 3.76 -5.00 -12.72
N ARG A 14 4.91 -4.37 -12.50
CA ARG A 14 5.01 -3.17 -11.68
C ARG A 14 4.32 -2.01 -12.39
N LYS A 15 3.65 -1.16 -11.62
CA LYS A 15 3.15 0.12 -12.13
C LYS A 15 4.34 1.05 -12.36
N GLU A 16 4.57 1.42 -13.62
CA GLU A 16 5.61 2.37 -14.01
C GLU A 16 5.04 3.79 -13.94
N TYR A 17 5.78 4.69 -13.28
CA TYR A 17 5.48 6.12 -13.22
C TYR A 17 6.75 6.90 -12.87
N LYS A 18 6.74 8.20 -13.11
CA LYS A 18 7.81 9.13 -12.72
C LYS A 18 7.38 9.87 -11.46
N VAL A 19 8.34 10.29 -10.63
CA VAL A 19 8.06 11.12 -9.45
C VAL A 19 7.29 12.40 -9.81
N ALA A 20 7.48 12.94 -11.01
CA ALA A 20 6.73 14.08 -11.51
C ALA A 20 5.22 13.81 -11.69
N ASP A 21 4.82 12.56 -11.90
CA ASP A 21 3.43 12.15 -12.07
C ASP A 21 2.64 12.22 -10.75
N LEU A 22 3.33 12.30 -9.61
CA LEU A 22 2.72 12.54 -8.29
C LEU A 22 2.32 14.02 -8.08
N GLY A 23 2.56 14.88 -9.08
CA GLY A 23 2.35 16.32 -9.00
C GLY A 23 3.56 17.11 -8.50
N PRO A 24 3.40 18.41 -8.24
CA PRO A 24 4.46 19.26 -7.70
C PRO A 24 4.60 19.12 -6.17
N ASN A 25 5.77 19.45 -5.63
CA ASN A 25 6.01 19.42 -4.18
C ASN A 25 5.26 20.51 -3.40
N ARG A 26 4.67 21.49 -4.09
CA ARG A 26 3.88 22.59 -3.52
C ARG A 26 2.73 22.91 -4.45
N TYR A 27 1.51 22.96 -3.92
CA TYR A 27 0.32 23.20 -4.70
C TYR A 27 -0.83 23.69 -3.82
N ILE A 28 -1.91 24.14 -4.47
CA ILE A 28 -3.12 24.62 -3.78
C ILE A 28 -4.28 23.71 -4.15
N VAL A 29 -4.98 23.21 -3.13
CA VAL A 29 -6.19 22.39 -3.28
C VAL A 29 -7.35 23.15 -2.67
N LYS A 30 -8.32 23.60 -3.48
CA LYS A 30 -9.50 24.37 -3.01
C LYS A 30 -9.17 25.53 -2.06
N GLY A 31 -8.04 26.20 -2.28
CA GLY A 31 -7.57 27.32 -1.44
C GLY A 31 -6.61 26.93 -0.30
N GLN A 32 -6.51 25.64 0.05
CA GLN A 32 -5.56 25.12 1.02
C GLN A 32 -4.17 24.97 0.39
N MET A 33 -3.13 25.55 1.00
CA MET A 33 -1.74 25.33 0.56
C MET A 33 -1.24 23.98 1.07
N CYS A 34 -0.63 23.20 0.19
CA CYS A 34 -0.18 21.85 0.47
C CYS A 34 1.27 21.65 0.03
N THR A 35 1.98 20.76 0.72
CA THR A 35 3.32 20.32 0.34
C THR A 35 3.37 18.80 0.23
N ARG A 36 4.16 18.28 -0.70
CA ARG A 36 4.59 16.88 -0.74
C ARG A 36 6.07 16.78 -0.38
N GLU A 37 6.38 15.85 0.51
CA GLU A 37 7.73 15.40 0.83
C GLU A 37 7.89 13.93 0.43
N ASP A 38 8.81 13.64 -0.49
CA ASP A 38 9.18 12.28 -0.87
C ASP A 38 10.23 11.73 0.11
N VAL A 39 10.03 10.51 0.61
CA VAL A 39 10.87 9.89 1.63
C VAL A 39 11.22 8.44 1.29
N ASP A 40 12.40 8.03 1.73
CA ASP A 40 12.87 6.65 1.64
C ASP A 40 12.81 6.01 3.03
N ILE A 41 12.06 4.92 3.16
CA ILE A 41 11.92 4.16 4.40
C ILE A 41 12.56 2.80 4.21
N VAL A 42 13.56 2.48 5.03
CA VAL A 42 14.12 1.12 5.07
C VAL A 42 13.17 0.22 5.83
N SER A 43 12.60 -0.78 5.16
CA SER A 43 11.69 -1.72 5.79
C SER A 43 12.42 -2.70 6.70
N ARG A 44 11.68 -3.41 7.55
CA ARG A 44 12.19 -4.51 8.38
C ARG A 44 12.82 -5.65 7.57
N ARG A 45 12.56 -5.69 6.26
CA ARG A 45 13.14 -6.64 5.30
C ARG A 45 14.33 -6.05 4.52
N ASN A 46 14.87 -4.90 4.96
CA ASN A 46 15.95 -4.16 4.31
C ASN A 46 15.64 -3.72 2.86
N LEU A 47 14.37 -3.47 2.56
CA LEU A 47 13.97 -2.89 1.27
C LEU A 47 13.84 -1.38 1.42
N VAL A 48 14.30 -0.61 0.44
CA VAL A 48 13.97 0.82 0.37
C VAL A 48 12.55 0.98 -0.17
N LEU A 49 11.65 1.45 0.68
CA LEU A 49 10.28 1.80 0.34
C LEU A 49 10.19 3.27 -0.04
N ARG A 50 9.53 3.57 -1.17
CA ARG A 50 9.29 4.94 -1.64
C ARG A 50 7.97 5.46 -1.08
N GLY A 51 8.05 6.44 -0.20
CA GLY A 51 6.90 7.08 0.45
C GLY A 51 6.74 8.54 0.03
N SER A 52 5.52 9.06 0.10
CA SER A 52 5.24 10.49 -0.04
C SER A 52 4.32 10.95 1.07
N LEU A 53 4.73 11.97 1.82
CA LEU A 53 3.93 12.64 2.84
C LEU A 53 3.39 13.95 2.29
N TYR A 54 2.07 14.05 2.20
CA TYR A 54 1.34 15.25 1.82
C TYR A 54 0.84 15.97 3.08
N LEU A 55 1.15 17.25 3.22
CA LEU A 55 0.81 18.06 4.40
C LEU A 55 0.02 19.30 4.00
N PRO A 56 -1.11 19.60 4.67
CA PRO A 56 -1.70 20.91 4.62
C PRO A 56 -0.84 21.89 5.45
N VAL A 57 -0.43 23.00 4.86
CA VAL A 57 0.46 23.98 5.49
C VAL A 57 -0.12 25.39 5.44
N VAL A 58 0.34 26.25 6.34
CA VAL A 58 0.03 27.68 6.27
C VAL A 58 0.84 28.32 5.15
N LYS A 59 0.16 29.06 4.28
CA LYS A 59 0.73 29.60 3.03
C LYS A 59 1.94 30.50 3.24
N GLU A 60 1.95 31.30 4.31
CA GLU A 60 3.00 32.28 4.60
C GLU A 60 4.27 31.61 5.15
N THR A 61 4.13 30.57 5.97
CA THR A 61 5.25 29.92 6.65
C THR A 61 5.71 28.64 5.96
N MET A 62 4.87 28.08 5.08
CA MET A 62 5.03 26.75 4.50
C MET A 62 5.23 25.66 5.55
N LYS A 63 4.62 25.83 6.73
CA LYS A 63 4.71 24.92 7.86
C LYS A 63 3.33 24.51 8.35
N VAL A 64 3.30 23.31 8.90
CA VAL A 64 2.22 22.86 9.77
C VAL A 64 2.30 23.65 11.08
N THR A 65 1.20 24.27 11.51
CA THR A 65 1.14 25.08 12.75
C THR A 65 0.86 24.25 14.00
N SER A 66 0.18 23.12 13.83
CA SER A 66 -0.12 22.13 14.87
C SER A 66 -0.20 20.73 14.26
N PRO A 67 0.19 19.66 14.97
CA PRO A 67 0.14 18.31 14.43
C PRO A 67 -1.25 17.94 13.91
N VAL A 68 -1.33 17.29 12.74
CA VAL A 68 -2.57 16.92 12.06
C VAL A 68 -2.74 15.40 11.97
N PRO A 69 -3.97 14.87 11.85
CA PRO A 69 -4.16 13.44 11.56
C PRO A 69 -3.48 13.06 10.24
N CYS A 70 -3.03 11.82 10.12
CA CYS A 70 -2.46 11.26 8.90
C CYS A 70 -3.26 10.06 8.43
N VAL A 71 -3.72 10.09 7.18
CA VAL A 71 -4.26 8.92 6.50
C VAL A 71 -3.15 8.23 5.74
N VAL A 72 -2.85 6.98 6.09
CA VAL A 72 -1.92 6.15 5.33
C VAL A 72 -2.72 5.41 4.26
N TYR A 73 -2.49 5.75 3.00
CA TYR A 73 -3.09 5.08 1.86
C TYR A 73 -2.25 3.89 1.43
N LEU A 74 -2.89 2.71 1.37
CA LEU A 74 -2.28 1.42 1.06
C LEU A 74 -2.90 0.89 -0.23
N HIS A 75 -2.10 0.87 -1.29
CA HIS A 75 -2.57 0.47 -2.62
C HIS A 75 -2.84 -1.05 -2.72
N GLY A 76 -3.59 -1.43 -3.75
CA GLY A 76 -3.88 -2.83 -4.06
C GLY A 76 -2.75 -3.55 -4.79
N ASN A 77 -2.99 -4.82 -5.16
CA ASN A 77 -2.06 -5.57 -5.98
C ASN A 77 -1.82 -4.87 -7.34
N SER A 78 -0.59 -4.90 -7.84
CA SER A 78 -0.15 -4.16 -9.06
C SER A 78 -0.28 -2.64 -8.98
N GLY A 79 -0.59 -2.09 -7.80
CA GLY A 79 -0.72 -0.66 -7.56
C GLY A 79 0.61 0.02 -7.20
N SER A 80 0.51 1.31 -6.88
CA SER A 80 1.61 2.14 -6.37
C SER A 80 1.05 3.36 -5.62
N ARG A 81 1.92 4.15 -5.00
CA ARG A 81 1.59 5.36 -4.24
C ARG A 81 0.88 6.44 -5.06
N ILE A 82 0.98 6.42 -6.40
CA ILE A 82 0.21 7.30 -7.28
C ILE A 82 -1.29 7.01 -7.24
N ASP A 83 -1.70 5.80 -6.84
CA ASP A 83 -3.12 5.42 -6.75
C ASP A 83 -3.87 6.20 -5.67
N ALA A 84 -3.15 6.96 -4.82
CA ALA A 84 -3.73 7.82 -3.82
C ALA A 84 -4.25 9.16 -4.38
N ASP A 85 -3.91 9.51 -5.64
CA ASP A 85 -4.30 10.77 -6.28
C ASP A 85 -5.82 11.01 -6.20
N ASP A 86 -6.61 9.93 -6.29
CA ASP A 86 -8.08 9.95 -6.18
C ASP A 86 -8.60 10.48 -4.82
N VAL A 87 -7.79 10.43 -3.75
CA VAL A 87 -8.22 10.71 -2.38
C VAL A 87 -7.39 11.76 -1.64
N VAL A 88 -6.13 12.01 -2.05
CA VAL A 88 -5.19 12.90 -1.36
C VAL A 88 -5.79 14.29 -1.12
N ASP A 89 -6.32 14.90 -2.17
CA ASP A 89 -6.89 16.24 -2.11
C ASP A 89 -8.09 16.34 -1.18
N SER A 90 -8.89 15.27 -1.08
CA SER A 90 -10.08 15.25 -0.21
C SER A 90 -9.72 15.24 1.27
N PHE A 91 -8.60 14.61 1.65
CA PHE A 91 -8.12 14.65 3.04
C PHE A 91 -7.39 15.95 3.37
N LEU A 92 -6.61 16.48 2.43
CA LEU A 92 -5.86 17.71 2.64
C LEU A 92 -6.76 18.92 2.92
N VAL A 93 -7.90 19.03 2.23
CA VAL A 93 -8.86 20.12 2.48
C VAL A 93 -9.55 20.03 3.83
N GLU A 94 -9.61 18.83 4.42
CA GLU A 94 -10.13 18.57 5.77
C GLU A 94 -9.04 18.67 6.84
N GLN A 95 -7.91 19.32 6.53
CA GLN A 95 -6.76 19.48 7.43
C GLN A 95 -6.16 18.15 7.92
N MET A 96 -6.24 17.10 7.09
CA MET A 96 -5.56 15.82 7.34
C MET A 96 -4.40 15.66 6.37
N SER A 97 -3.28 15.18 6.88
CA SER A 97 -2.14 14.75 6.05
C SER A 97 -2.41 13.39 5.42
N VAL A 98 -1.71 13.08 4.34
CA VAL A 98 -1.80 11.79 3.67
C VAL A 98 -0.40 11.23 3.46
N PHE A 99 -0.17 9.99 3.89
CA PHE A 99 1.03 9.25 3.56
C PHE A 99 0.69 8.17 2.55
N THR A 100 1.50 8.08 1.50
CA THR A 100 1.32 7.10 0.41
C THR A 100 2.63 6.33 0.27
N VAL A 101 2.57 5.04 0.00
CA VAL A 101 3.77 4.20 -0.06
C VAL A 101 3.68 3.22 -1.21
N ASP A 102 4.79 3.02 -1.92
CA ASP A 102 4.99 1.85 -2.77
C ASP A 102 5.40 0.69 -1.87
N PHE A 103 4.56 -0.35 -1.75
CA PHE A 103 4.97 -1.57 -1.05
C PHE A 103 6.20 -2.23 -1.70
N GLY A 104 6.93 -3.07 -0.96
CA GLY A 104 8.04 -3.83 -1.54
C GLY A 104 7.55 -4.68 -2.71
N GLY A 105 8.29 -4.68 -3.82
CA GLY A 105 7.86 -5.31 -5.07
C GLY A 105 6.95 -4.45 -5.95
N CYS A 106 6.55 -3.25 -5.51
CA CYS A 106 5.66 -2.36 -6.25
C CYS A 106 6.32 -1.02 -6.61
N GLY A 107 5.78 -0.38 -7.65
CA GLY A 107 6.19 0.96 -8.09
C GLY A 107 7.70 1.12 -8.19
N LEU A 108 8.21 2.11 -7.48
CA LEU A 108 9.62 2.49 -7.41
C LEU A 108 10.35 1.93 -6.17
N SER A 109 9.67 1.13 -5.33
CA SER A 109 10.28 0.46 -4.17
C SER A 109 11.11 -0.76 -4.57
N ASP A 110 12.08 -1.09 -3.72
CA ASP A 110 12.89 -2.30 -3.85
C ASP A 110 12.06 -3.59 -3.71
N GLY A 111 12.70 -4.74 -3.90
CA GLY A 111 12.11 -6.08 -3.82
C GLY A 111 11.62 -6.57 -5.18
N ASP A 112 11.13 -7.81 -5.26
CA ASP A 112 10.69 -8.39 -6.53
C ASP A 112 9.33 -9.09 -6.45
N ILE A 113 8.81 -9.23 -5.23
CA ILE A 113 7.61 -10.02 -4.95
C ILE A 113 6.64 -9.23 -4.10
N VAL A 114 5.37 -9.52 -4.30
CA VAL A 114 4.26 -9.16 -3.42
C VAL A 114 3.66 -10.44 -2.85
N THR A 115 3.10 -10.34 -1.65
CA THR A 115 2.57 -11.52 -0.95
C THR A 115 1.11 -11.39 -0.54
N LEU A 116 0.38 -10.52 -1.24
CA LEU A 116 -1.04 -10.30 -1.03
C LEU A 116 -1.39 -10.00 0.44
N GLY A 117 -0.55 -9.18 1.08
CA GLY A 117 -0.80 -8.58 2.39
C GLY A 117 0.11 -9.09 3.50
N TRP A 118 0.85 -10.19 3.29
CA TRP A 118 1.65 -10.79 4.37
C TRP A 118 2.95 -10.02 4.65
N LYS A 119 3.90 -10.00 3.71
CA LYS A 119 5.16 -9.24 3.80
C LYS A 119 4.92 -7.73 3.73
N GLU A 120 3.81 -7.31 3.13
CA GLU A 120 3.36 -5.91 3.14
C GLU A 120 3.05 -5.42 4.57
N CYS A 121 2.77 -6.31 5.53
CA CYS A 121 2.64 -5.94 6.94
C CYS A 121 3.93 -5.34 7.50
N ASP A 122 5.10 -5.89 7.14
CA ASP A 122 6.39 -5.36 7.62
C ASP A 122 6.67 -3.97 7.05
N ASP A 123 6.24 -3.74 5.82
CA ASP A 123 6.35 -2.45 5.16
C ASP A 123 5.46 -1.42 5.86
N LEU A 124 4.18 -1.76 6.10
CA LEU A 124 3.26 -0.89 6.85
C LEU A 124 3.76 -0.62 8.27
N LYS A 125 4.25 -1.62 9.00
CA LYS A 125 4.84 -1.41 10.34
C LYS A 125 5.99 -0.41 10.30
N SER A 126 6.86 -0.50 9.29
CA SER A 126 7.97 0.45 9.11
C SER A 126 7.47 1.88 8.82
N VAL A 127 6.37 2.01 8.06
CA VAL A 127 5.70 3.30 7.82
C VAL A 127 5.08 3.85 9.10
N LEU A 128 4.42 3.02 9.91
CA LEU A 128 3.84 3.44 11.18
C LEU A 128 4.91 3.89 12.17
N ASP A 129 6.03 3.17 12.24
CA ASP A 129 7.19 3.56 13.06
C ASP A 129 7.73 4.94 12.61
N TYR A 130 7.90 5.15 11.30
CA TYR A 130 8.30 6.43 10.73
C TYR A 130 7.33 7.57 11.10
N LEU A 131 6.03 7.37 10.89
CA LEU A 131 5.01 8.40 11.13
C LEU A 131 4.80 8.71 12.61
N SER A 132 4.87 7.71 13.49
CA SER A 132 4.74 7.90 14.95
C SER A 132 5.87 8.77 15.53
N SER A 133 7.03 8.81 14.87
CA SER A 133 8.15 9.68 15.25
C SER A 133 8.03 11.11 14.69
N ASN A 134 7.09 11.36 13.77
CA ASN A 134 6.94 12.63 13.08
C ASN A 134 6.09 13.60 13.90
N ARG A 135 6.70 14.71 14.34
CA ARG A 135 6.05 15.74 15.19
C ARG A 135 4.90 16.48 14.51
N ASN A 136 4.74 16.39 13.19
CA ASN A 136 3.63 17.00 12.48
C ASN A 136 2.38 16.11 12.44
N ILE A 137 2.45 14.89 12.96
CA ILE A 137 1.38 13.90 12.93
C ILE A 137 0.80 13.70 14.34
N SER A 138 -0.51 13.86 14.49
CA SER A 138 -1.21 13.70 15.78
C SER A 138 -1.80 12.31 15.99
N SER A 139 -2.33 11.70 14.92
CA SER A 139 -2.97 10.40 14.93
C SER A 139 -2.89 9.75 13.54
N ILE A 140 -3.06 8.44 13.45
CA ILE A 140 -2.93 7.70 12.20
C ILE A 140 -4.21 6.93 11.90
N GLY A 141 -4.77 7.14 10.72
CA GLY A 141 -5.82 6.32 10.13
C GLY A 141 -5.28 5.55 8.93
N LEU A 142 -5.85 4.37 8.64
CA LEU A 142 -5.47 3.58 7.47
C LEU A 142 -6.59 3.62 6.42
N TYR A 143 -6.23 3.83 5.16
CA TYR A 143 -7.10 3.55 4.03
C TYR A 143 -6.42 2.47 3.20
N GLY A 144 -6.98 1.26 3.20
CA GLY A 144 -6.49 0.17 2.37
C GLY A 144 -7.44 -0.20 1.25
N ARG A 145 -6.89 -0.55 0.08
CA ARG A 145 -7.64 -1.12 -1.06
C ARG A 145 -7.14 -2.52 -1.36
N SER A 146 -8.04 -3.50 -1.48
CA SER A 146 -7.71 -4.89 -1.84
C SER A 146 -6.56 -5.44 -0.98
N MET A 147 -5.38 -5.68 -1.56
CA MET A 147 -4.17 -6.07 -0.83
C MET A 147 -3.83 -5.13 0.33
N GLY A 148 -3.91 -3.81 0.13
CA GLY A 148 -3.67 -2.83 1.17
C GLY A 148 -4.71 -2.90 2.31
N ALA A 149 -5.95 -3.27 2.00
CA ALA A 149 -6.99 -3.47 3.02
C ALA A 149 -6.71 -4.72 3.86
N ALA A 150 -6.30 -5.82 3.22
CA ALA A 150 -5.88 -7.03 3.93
C ALA A 150 -4.66 -6.77 4.82
N THR A 151 -3.69 -5.99 4.32
CA THR A 151 -2.50 -5.57 5.06
C THR A 151 -2.86 -4.75 6.31
N ALA A 152 -3.73 -3.72 6.15
CA ALA A 152 -4.20 -2.90 7.26
C ALA A 152 -4.84 -3.74 8.36
N MET A 153 -5.72 -4.67 7.96
CA MET A 153 -6.42 -5.54 8.89
C MET A 153 -5.45 -6.46 9.66
N LEU A 154 -4.46 -7.05 8.97
CA LEU A 154 -3.44 -7.89 9.61
C LEU A 154 -2.56 -7.12 10.60
N VAL A 155 -2.15 -5.89 10.25
CA VAL A 155 -1.36 -5.05 11.17
C VAL A 155 -2.19 -4.55 12.34
N ALA A 156 -3.47 -4.22 12.13
CA ALA A 156 -4.36 -3.81 13.22
C ALA A 156 -4.66 -4.94 14.21
N ALA A 157 -4.55 -6.21 13.79
CA ALA A 157 -4.65 -7.36 14.67
C ALA A 157 -3.39 -7.60 15.52
N ASP A 158 -2.27 -6.92 15.24
CA ASP A 158 -1.06 -6.97 16.05
C ASP A 158 -1.20 -6.04 17.28
N GLU A 159 -1.16 -6.63 18.47
CA GLU A 159 -1.28 -5.91 19.76
C GLU A 159 -0.19 -4.85 19.95
N SER A 160 0.94 -4.96 19.24
CA SER A 160 2.01 -3.94 19.28
C SER A 160 1.66 -2.69 18.48
N TYR A 161 0.67 -2.75 17.59
CA TYR A 161 0.35 -1.68 16.64
C TYR A 161 -1.08 -1.15 16.74
N TYR A 162 -2.03 -1.92 17.29
CA TYR A 162 -3.44 -1.51 17.34
C TYR A 162 -3.64 -0.11 17.97
N HIS A 163 -2.84 0.24 18.98
CA HIS A 163 -2.95 1.51 19.70
C HIS A 163 -2.49 2.73 18.88
N LEU A 164 -1.73 2.53 17.80
CA LEU A 164 -1.30 3.59 16.88
C LEU A 164 -2.38 3.92 15.84
N ILE A 165 -3.35 3.02 15.63
CA ILE A 165 -4.35 3.12 14.56
C ILE A 165 -5.67 3.64 15.13
N SER A 166 -6.03 4.88 14.76
CA SER A 166 -7.26 5.55 15.20
C SER A 166 -8.50 5.13 14.42
N GLY A 167 -8.34 4.53 13.24
CA GLY A 167 -9.44 4.07 12.41
C GLY A 167 -8.97 3.49 11.09
N MET A 168 -9.84 2.73 10.41
CA MET A 168 -9.54 2.10 9.14
C MET A 168 -10.71 2.22 8.15
N VAL A 169 -10.39 2.48 6.89
CA VAL A 169 -11.26 2.30 5.73
C VAL A 169 -10.72 1.13 4.92
N LEU A 170 -11.51 0.06 4.82
CA LEU A 170 -11.12 -1.19 4.17
C LEU A 170 -11.96 -1.40 2.90
N ASP A 171 -11.45 -0.95 1.75
CA ASP A 171 -12.12 -1.09 0.47
C ASP A 171 -11.76 -2.44 -0.18
N SER A 172 -12.77 -3.25 -0.48
CA SER A 172 -12.64 -4.52 -1.22
C SER A 172 -11.63 -5.50 -0.61
N CYS A 173 -11.61 -5.59 0.72
CA CYS A 173 -10.77 -6.52 1.48
C CYS A 173 -11.19 -7.98 1.22
N TYR A 174 -10.27 -8.92 1.48
CA TYR A 174 -10.52 -10.35 1.40
C TYR A 174 -10.05 -11.08 2.66
N THR A 175 -10.69 -12.20 2.96
CA THR A 175 -10.38 -13.05 4.12
C THR A 175 -9.56 -14.28 3.73
N SER A 176 -9.44 -14.59 2.43
CA SER A 176 -8.76 -15.78 1.92
C SER A 176 -7.99 -15.47 0.64
N VAL A 177 -6.67 -15.61 0.70
CA VAL A 177 -5.81 -15.51 -0.49
C VAL A 177 -6.14 -16.64 -1.47
N ARG A 178 -6.43 -17.86 -0.99
CA ARG A 178 -6.88 -18.97 -1.86
C ARG A 178 -8.11 -18.55 -2.65
N GLN A 179 -9.09 -17.89 -2.02
CA GLN A 179 -10.30 -17.43 -2.72
C GLN A 179 -9.96 -16.42 -3.82
N VAL A 180 -9.09 -15.43 -3.55
CA VAL A 180 -8.63 -14.47 -4.57
C VAL A 180 -7.95 -15.21 -5.73
N ILE A 181 -7.08 -16.17 -5.45
CA ILE A 181 -6.41 -16.99 -6.47
C ILE A 181 -7.43 -17.79 -7.28
N SER A 182 -8.42 -18.40 -6.64
CA SER A 182 -9.51 -19.12 -7.30
C SER A 182 -10.30 -18.20 -8.23
N GLU A 183 -10.72 -17.02 -7.78
CA GLU A 183 -11.48 -16.06 -8.59
C GLU A 183 -10.67 -15.57 -9.81
N LEU A 184 -9.38 -15.29 -9.65
CA LEU A 184 -8.48 -14.96 -10.75
C LEU A 184 -8.34 -16.14 -11.73
N ALA A 185 -8.18 -17.36 -11.21
CA ALA A 185 -8.08 -18.58 -12.01
C ALA A 185 -9.34 -18.77 -12.87
N TYR A 186 -10.53 -18.64 -12.28
CA TYR A 186 -11.79 -18.70 -13.03
C TYR A 186 -11.87 -17.64 -14.13
N LYS A 187 -11.48 -16.39 -13.84
CA LYS A 187 -11.54 -15.27 -14.78
C LYS A 187 -10.58 -15.42 -15.97
N TYR A 188 -9.35 -15.85 -15.71
CA TYR A 188 -8.29 -15.91 -16.73
C TYR A 188 -8.20 -17.26 -17.44
N VAL A 189 -8.62 -18.34 -16.79
CA VAL A 189 -8.36 -19.72 -17.25
C VAL A 189 -9.63 -20.51 -17.56
N GLY A 190 -10.81 -20.04 -17.13
CA GLY A 190 -12.11 -20.62 -17.56
C GLY A 190 -12.34 -20.64 -19.08
N LYS A 191 -11.43 -20.06 -19.87
CA LYS A 191 -11.41 -20.09 -21.33
C LYS A 191 -10.39 -21.07 -21.94
N ILE A 192 -9.59 -21.79 -21.14
CA ILE A 192 -8.50 -22.65 -21.60
C ILE A 192 -8.76 -24.11 -21.16
N PRO A 193 -9.23 -24.99 -22.06
CA PRO A 193 -9.77 -26.32 -21.71
C PRO A 193 -8.73 -27.40 -21.33
N LEU A 194 -7.44 -27.06 -21.18
CA LEU A 194 -6.35 -28.05 -21.14
C LEU A 194 -5.70 -28.29 -19.76
N VAL A 195 -6.10 -27.57 -18.70
CA VAL A 195 -5.51 -27.75 -17.35
C VAL A 195 -6.63 -27.85 -16.30
N PRO A 196 -6.59 -28.83 -15.38
CA PRO A 196 -7.53 -28.87 -14.26
C PRO A 196 -7.40 -27.62 -13.39
N LEU A 197 -8.49 -26.86 -13.29
CA LEU A 197 -8.51 -25.56 -12.62
C LEU A 197 -8.03 -25.64 -11.15
N GLU A 198 -8.46 -26.68 -10.42
CA GLU A 198 -8.07 -26.88 -9.02
C GLU A 198 -6.56 -27.11 -8.85
N SER A 199 -5.93 -27.95 -9.69
CA SER A 199 -4.48 -28.17 -9.64
C SER A 199 -3.70 -26.88 -9.83
N MET A 200 -4.16 -26.00 -10.73
CA MET A 200 -3.52 -24.73 -10.98
C MET A 200 -3.68 -23.74 -9.81
N ILE A 201 -4.83 -23.75 -9.13
CA ILE A 201 -5.07 -22.97 -7.92
C ILE A 201 -4.12 -23.45 -6.81
N ASP A 202 -4.04 -24.77 -6.60
CA ASP A 202 -3.18 -25.38 -5.59
C ASP A 202 -1.70 -25.02 -5.81
N ASP A 203 -1.22 -25.17 -7.05
CA ASP A 203 0.15 -24.81 -7.43
C ASP A 203 0.45 -23.31 -7.20
N ALA A 204 -0.51 -22.44 -7.49
CA ALA A 204 -0.37 -20.99 -7.28
C ALA A 204 -0.35 -20.63 -5.79
N VAL A 205 -1.20 -21.26 -4.98
CA VAL A 205 -1.20 -21.11 -3.53
C VAL A 205 0.14 -21.58 -2.95
N GLU A 206 0.65 -22.73 -3.39
CA GLU A 206 1.92 -23.26 -2.90
C GLU A 206 3.11 -22.39 -3.33
N SER A 207 3.11 -21.89 -4.58
CA SER A 207 4.14 -20.96 -5.06
C SER A 207 4.19 -19.69 -4.21
N LEU A 208 3.03 -19.12 -3.89
CA LEU A 208 2.94 -17.95 -3.02
C LEU A 208 3.39 -18.28 -1.59
N ARG A 209 3.04 -19.46 -1.07
CA ARG A 209 3.49 -19.92 0.23
C ARG A 209 5.02 -20.04 0.29
N VAL A 210 5.64 -20.61 -0.73
CA VAL A 210 7.11 -20.68 -0.86
C VAL A 210 7.71 -19.27 -0.91
N ALA A 211 7.13 -18.35 -1.68
CA ALA A 211 7.60 -16.96 -1.77
C ALA A 211 7.48 -16.19 -0.43
N VAL A 212 6.46 -16.51 0.38
CA VAL A 212 6.30 -15.98 1.75
C VAL A 212 7.40 -16.52 2.67
N LEU A 213 7.68 -17.83 2.60
CA LEU A 213 8.63 -18.51 3.49
C LEU A 213 10.10 -18.30 3.10
N SER A 214 10.38 -17.98 1.84
CA SER A 214 11.72 -17.60 1.40
C SER A 214 12.11 -16.26 2.02
N LYS A 215 13.30 -16.23 2.63
CA LYS A 215 13.88 -15.07 3.33
C LYS A 215 14.00 -13.86 2.41
#